data_AF-A0A6A4QDE6-F1
#
_entry.id   AF-A0A6A4QDE6-F1
#
_cell.length_a   1.000
_cell.length_b   1.000
_cell.length_c   1.000
_cell.angle_alpha   90.00
_cell.angle_beta   90.00
_cell.angle_gamma   90.00
#
_symmetry.space_group_name_H-M   'P 1'
#
loop_
_entity.id
_entity.type
_entity.pdbx_description
1 polymer ?
#
loop_
_entity_poly.entity_id
_entity_poly.type
_entity_poly.pdbx_seq_one_letter_code
_entity_poly.pdbx_strand_id
1 'polypeptide(L)'
;MQIDDLEGAKKAGELFGYPLMIKSRRLAYDGRGNAVAKSKEELPSAVDALGGFHHGLYVEKWAPFVKEVAVIVVRGRDNSISCYPVVETIHREHATEVASNAVNSLEGVGVFAVELFLTENGQFILLNEVAPRPHNSGHHTIESCYTSQYENHLQAVVGLPLGNPLLKTPAAVMYNILGEEEGELGFQLAHKLIKRALTIPRPLFIGMTSHMRKQQKMGHITIVGPSLGNIESNLAIIVDGKTLDDKTAVAPRVGIIMGSDSDLPVMKSAAEILEMFGVPYEVRIVSAHRTPELMFSYAKSADKLGIQVIERKSVTLKILREKA
;
A
#
# COMPACT_ATOMS: atom_id res chain seq x y z
N MET A 1 -24.18 -13.16 -0.04
CA MET A 1 -25.55 -13.73 -0.08
C MET A 1 -26.54 -12.60 -0.33
N GLN A 2 -27.34 -12.64 -1.40
CA GLN A 2 -28.39 -11.63 -1.62
C GLN A 2 -29.45 -11.70 -0.51
N ILE A 3 -29.96 -10.56 -0.08
CA ILE A 3 -31.04 -10.45 0.90
C ILE A 3 -32.14 -9.53 0.35
N ASP A 4 -33.38 -9.99 0.41
CA ASP A 4 -34.55 -9.28 -0.12
C ASP A 4 -35.53 -8.84 0.99
N ASP A 5 -35.34 -9.32 2.22
CA ASP A 5 -36.10 -8.94 3.40
C ASP A 5 -35.30 -9.15 4.71
N LEU A 6 -35.88 -8.73 5.84
CA LEU A 6 -35.26 -8.86 7.16
C LEU A 6 -35.09 -10.32 7.61
N GLU A 7 -35.95 -11.23 7.18
CA GLU A 7 -35.82 -12.65 7.52
C GLU A 7 -34.64 -13.29 6.80
N GLY A 8 -34.40 -12.94 5.54
CA GLY A 8 -33.21 -13.30 4.78
C GLY A 8 -31.94 -12.73 5.42
N ALA A 9 -31.99 -11.48 5.90
CA ALA A 9 -30.88 -10.88 6.63
C ALA A 9 -30.58 -11.60 7.96
N LYS A 10 -31.62 -11.99 8.72
CA LYS A 10 -31.47 -12.78 9.96
C LYS A 10 -30.86 -14.16 9.70
N LYS A 11 -31.31 -14.86 8.65
CA LYS A 11 -30.73 -16.14 8.22
C LYS A 11 -29.26 -16.01 7.84
N ALA A 12 -28.88 -14.91 7.17
CA ALA A 12 -27.48 -14.64 6.88
C ALA A 12 -26.66 -14.45 8.17
N GLY A 13 -27.22 -13.81 9.20
CA GLY A 13 -26.60 -13.69 10.52
C GLY A 13 -26.44 -15.01 11.26
N GLU A 14 -27.40 -15.93 11.12
CA GLU A 14 -27.29 -17.30 11.67
C GLU A 14 -26.20 -18.11 10.95
N LEU A 15 -26.03 -17.90 9.64
CA LEU A 15 -25.04 -18.61 8.83
C LEU A 15 -23.61 -18.08 9.02
N PHE A 16 -23.43 -16.77 9.03
CA PHE A 16 -22.10 -16.14 9.02
C PHE A 16 -21.62 -15.67 10.39
N GLY A 17 -22.55 -15.54 11.36
CA GLY A 17 -22.31 -14.82 12.61
C GLY A 17 -22.29 -13.31 12.41
N TYR A 18 -22.23 -12.58 13.52
CA TYR A 18 -22.08 -11.12 13.52
C TYR A 18 -20.65 -10.72 13.93
N PRO A 19 -20.15 -9.55 13.51
CA PRO A 19 -20.82 -8.56 12.66
C PRO A 19 -21.03 -9.02 11.21
N LEU A 20 -21.99 -8.40 10.53
CA LEU A 20 -22.26 -8.57 9.11
C LEU A 20 -21.93 -7.28 8.34
N MET A 21 -21.40 -7.45 7.12
CA MET A 21 -21.26 -6.36 6.16
C MET A 21 -22.42 -6.41 5.17
N ILE A 22 -23.33 -5.43 5.24
CA ILE A 22 -24.43 -5.27 4.30
C ILE A 22 -23.98 -4.30 3.21
N LYS A 23 -24.16 -4.69 1.95
CA LYS A 23 -23.74 -3.91 0.78
C LYS A 23 -24.88 -3.71 -0.22
N SER A 24 -24.96 -2.53 -0.80
CA SER A 24 -25.78 -2.24 -1.96
C SER A 24 -25.17 -2.89 -3.20
N ARG A 25 -25.98 -3.58 -4.01
CA ARG A 25 -25.50 -4.28 -5.21
C ARG A 25 -25.05 -3.36 -6.34
N ARG A 26 -25.47 -2.10 -6.32
CA ARG A 26 -25.27 -1.15 -7.41
C ARG A 26 -24.90 0.22 -6.84
N LEU A 27 -24.15 0.98 -7.63
CA LEU A 27 -23.79 2.38 -7.37
C LEU A 27 -23.03 2.61 -6.05
N ALA A 28 -22.44 1.56 -5.48
CA ALA A 28 -21.51 1.64 -4.36
C ALA A 28 -20.13 2.10 -4.86
N TYR A 29 -19.48 3.02 -4.14
CA TYR A 29 -18.12 3.51 -4.42
C TYR A 29 -17.54 4.23 -3.20
N ASP A 30 -16.22 4.16 -3.01
CA ASP A 30 -15.50 4.86 -1.93
C ASP A 30 -16.17 4.68 -0.54
N GLY A 31 -16.56 3.44 -0.21
CA GLY A 31 -17.23 3.08 1.05
C GLY A 31 -18.73 3.41 1.12
N ARG A 32 -19.29 4.18 0.16
CA ARG A 32 -20.73 4.38 0.05
C ARG A 32 -21.39 3.09 -0.40
N GLY A 33 -22.57 2.81 0.16
CA GLY A 33 -23.29 1.57 -0.11
C GLY A 33 -22.90 0.42 0.82
N ASN A 34 -22.12 0.66 1.87
CA ASN A 34 -21.77 -0.32 2.90
C ASN A 34 -22.38 0.08 4.25
N ALA A 35 -22.94 -0.87 4.97
CA ALA A 35 -23.44 -0.70 6.34
C ALA A 35 -23.08 -1.93 7.18
N VAL A 36 -22.69 -1.70 8.43
CA VAL A 36 -22.31 -2.78 9.36
C VAL A 36 -23.46 -3.02 10.32
N ALA A 37 -23.88 -4.28 10.45
CA ALA A 37 -24.78 -4.72 11.51
C ALA A 37 -24.00 -5.58 12.51
N LYS A 38 -23.78 -5.07 13.72
CA LYS A 38 -23.01 -5.78 14.76
C LYS A 38 -23.84 -6.82 15.52
N SER A 39 -25.15 -6.73 15.42
CA SER A 39 -26.07 -7.70 15.99
C SER A 39 -27.34 -7.82 15.16
N LYS A 40 -28.19 -8.77 15.53
CA LYS A 40 -29.50 -8.99 14.89
C LYS A 40 -30.41 -7.76 14.99
N GLU A 41 -30.30 -7.02 16.09
CA GLU A 41 -31.11 -5.84 16.40
C GLU A 41 -30.71 -4.64 15.54
N GLU A 42 -29.47 -4.60 15.03
CA GLU A 42 -28.96 -3.54 14.15
C GLU A 42 -29.29 -3.77 12.67
N LEU A 43 -29.86 -4.92 12.28
CA LEU A 43 -30.21 -5.19 10.88
C LEU A 43 -31.16 -4.17 10.26
N PRO A 44 -32.27 -3.75 10.92
CA PRO A 44 -33.17 -2.77 10.34
C PRO A 44 -32.50 -1.44 10.05
N SER A 45 -31.72 -0.90 11.00
CA SER A 45 -31.04 0.38 10.83
C SER A 45 -29.96 0.33 9.76
N ALA A 46 -29.20 -0.77 9.66
CA ALA A 46 -28.20 -0.95 8.61
C ALA A 46 -28.84 -1.04 7.21
N VAL A 47 -30.00 -1.69 7.09
CA VAL A 47 -30.77 -1.76 5.84
C VAL A 47 -31.34 -0.39 5.46
N ASP A 48 -31.92 0.32 6.42
CA ASP A 48 -32.49 1.66 6.21
C ASP A 48 -31.43 2.67 5.78
N ALA A 49 -30.22 2.59 6.33
CA ALA A 49 -29.08 3.42 5.94
C ALA A 49 -28.69 3.23 4.46
N LEU A 50 -29.03 2.09 3.85
CA LEU A 50 -28.80 1.79 2.44
C LEU A 50 -30.03 2.04 1.56
N GLY A 51 -31.09 2.64 2.12
CA GLY A 51 -32.34 2.92 1.42
C GLY A 51 -33.31 1.74 1.37
N GLY A 52 -33.02 0.62 2.03
CA GLY A 52 -33.90 -0.56 2.06
C GLY A 52 -33.69 -1.57 0.93
N PHE A 53 -34.39 -2.70 1.04
CA PHE A 53 -34.18 -3.88 0.17
C PHE A 53 -34.45 -3.65 -1.32
N HIS A 54 -35.31 -2.68 -1.67
CA HIS A 54 -35.68 -2.40 -3.06
C HIS A 54 -34.50 -1.92 -3.92
N HIS A 55 -33.42 -1.42 -3.29
CA HIS A 55 -32.17 -1.08 -3.98
C HIS A 55 -31.29 -2.31 -4.32
N GLY A 56 -31.69 -3.50 -3.88
CA GLY A 56 -30.96 -4.74 -4.03
C GLY A 56 -29.76 -4.79 -3.10
N LEU A 57 -29.89 -5.55 -2.01
CA LEU A 57 -28.85 -5.68 -0.99
C LEU A 57 -28.27 -7.09 -0.97
N TYR A 58 -27.04 -7.20 -0.49
CA TYR A 58 -26.42 -8.47 -0.20
C TYR A 58 -25.54 -8.37 1.04
N VAL A 59 -25.29 -9.52 1.67
CA VAL A 59 -24.50 -9.65 2.89
C VAL A 59 -23.22 -10.42 2.58
N GLU A 60 -22.13 -9.93 3.13
CA GLU A 60 -20.86 -10.62 3.25
C GLU A 60 -20.57 -10.91 4.73
N LYS A 61 -19.90 -12.04 4.98
CA LYS A 61 -19.34 -12.33 6.30
C LYS A 61 -18.28 -11.27 6.60
N TRP A 62 -18.21 -10.82 7.85
CA TRP A 62 -17.13 -9.94 8.27
C TRP A 62 -15.77 -10.61 8.13
N ALA A 63 -14.88 -9.98 7.37
CA ALA A 63 -13.52 -10.44 7.15
C ALA A 63 -12.56 -9.78 8.15
N PRO A 64 -11.93 -10.53 9.07
CA PRO A 64 -10.86 -9.98 9.89
C PRO A 64 -9.59 -9.85 9.03
N PHE A 65 -9.14 -8.61 8.82
CA PHE A 65 -7.93 -8.33 8.05
C PHE A 65 -7.04 -7.30 8.73
N VAL A 66 -5.74 -7.43 8.51
CA VAL A 66 -4.72 -6.49 9.04
C VAL A 66 -4.35 -5.42 8.04
N LYS A 67 -4.50 -5.71 6.74
CA LYS A 67 -4.17 -4.82 5.64
C LYS A 67 -5.06 -5.06 4.43
N GLU A 68 -5.26 -3.99 3.67
CA GLU A 68 -5.80 -4.04 2.32
C GLU A 68 -4.63 -3.91 1.34
N VAL A 69 -4.61 -4.72 0.29
CA VAL A 69 -3.63 -4.65 -0.79
C VAL A 69 -4.34 -4.71 -2.12
N ALA A 70 -3.77 -4.08 -3.15
CA ALA A 70 -4.31 -4.13 -4.49
C ALA A 70 -3.25 -4.63 -5.48
N VAL A 71 -3.68 -5.46 -6.42
CA VAL A 71 -2.86 -5.92 -7.54
C VAL A 71 -3.48 -5.39 -8.82
N ILE A 72 -2.70 -4.64 -9.59
CA ILE A 72 -3.10 -4.24 -10.95
C ILE A 72 -2.67 -5.35 -11.90
N VAL A 73 -3.61 -5.80 -12.71
CA VAL A 73 -3.44 -6.86 -13.69
C VAL A 73 -3.83 -6.31 -15.06
N VAL A 74 -3.05 -6.60 -16.09
CA VAL A 74 -3.41 -6.31 -17.48
C VAL A 74 -3.58 -7.62 -18.25
N ARG A 75 -4.66 -7.72 -19.02
CA ARG A 75 -4.94 -8.82 -19.94
C ARG A 75 -5.01 -8.33 -21.38
N GLY A 76 -4.18 -8.89 -22.25
CA GLY A 76 -4.18 -8.65 -23.70
C GLY A 76 -5.27 -9.45 -24.45
N ARG A 77 -5.49 -9.12 -25.73
CA ARG A 77 -6.44 -9.83 -26.60
C ARG A 77 -6.04 -11.28 -26.89
N ASP A 78 -4.75 -11.58 -26.78
CA ASP A 78 -4.15 -12.91 -26.90
C ASP A 78 -4.21 -13.71 -25.58
N ASN A 79 -4.92 -13.22 -24.57
CA ASN A 79 -4.97 -13.74 -23.20
C ASN A 79 -3.63 -13.71 -22.46
N SER A 80 -2.62 -12.98 -22.96
CA SER A 80 -1.44 -12.67 -22.16
C SER A 80 -1.86 -11.89 -20.91
N ILE A 81 -1.28 -12.25 -19.76
CA ILE A 81 -1.52 -11.57 -18.49
C ILE A 81 -0.19 -11.08 -17.94
N SER A 82 -0.20 -9.85 -17.44
CA SER A 82 0.92 -9.28 -16.71
C SER A 82 0.42 -8.58 -15.46
N CYS A 83 1.16 -8.74 -14.36
CA CYS A 83 0.82 -8.15 -13.07
C CYS A 83 1.83 -7.08 -12.67
N TYR A 84 1.32 -5.99 -12.13
CA TYR A 84 2.14 -4.97 -11.52
C TYR A 84 2.64 -5.41 -10.14
N PRO A 85 3.82 -4.92 -9.72
CA PRO A 85 4.36 -5.23 -8.40
C PRO A 85 3.40 -4.84 -7.28
N VAL A 86 3.08 -5.81 -6.42
CA VAL A 86 2.29 -5.55 -5.20
C VAL A 86 3.08 -4.60 -4.30
N VAL A 87 2.39 -3.57 -3.82
CA VAL A 87 2.88 -2.65 -2.79
C VAL A 87 3.01 -3.48 -1.51
N GLU A 88 4.25 -3.77 -1.09
CA GLU A 88 4.67 -4.63 0.03
C GLU A 88 5.03 -6.11 -0.34
N THR A 89 6.20 -6.56 0.15
CA THR A 89 6.95 -7.70 -0.42
C THR A 89 6.59 -9.08 0.15
N ILE A 90 6.09 -9.17 1.39
CA ILE A 90 6.03 -10.46 2.13
C ILE A 90 5.00 -11.45 1.54
N HIS A 91 3.94 -10.97 0.88
CA HIS A 91 2.88 -11.84 0.32
C HIS A 91 2.67 -11.64 -1.19
N ARG A 92 3.69 -11.10 -1.89
CA ARG A 92 3.57 -10.65 -3.28
C ARG A 92 3.15 -11.75 -4.24
N GLU A 93 3.77 -12.93 -4.17
CA GLU A 93 3.53 -14.02 -5.12
C GLU A 93 2.10 -14.54 -5.01
N HIS A 94 1.66 -14.87 -3.80
CA HIS A 94 0.31 -15.36 -3.53
C HIS A 94 -0.76 -14.32 -3.91
N ALA A 95 -0.55 -13.02 -3.62
CA ALA A 95 -1.47 -11.96 -4.02
C ALA A 95 -1.60 -11.86 -5.56
N THR A 96 -0.48 -12.00 -6.25
CA THR A 96 -0.42 -11.96 -7.72
C THR A 96 -1.14 -13.16 -8.34
N GLU A 97 -0.98 -14.34 -7.74
CA GLU A 97 -1.67 -15.56 -8.16
C GLU A 97 -3.19 -15.44 -8.00
N VAL A 98 -3.65 -15.03 -6.81
CA VAL A 98 -5.09 -14.81 -6.54
C VAL A 98 -5.67 -13.79 -7.50
N ALA A 99 -4.96 -12.68 -7.74
CA ALA A 99 -5.40 -11.65 -8.67
C ALA A 99 -5.47 -12.14 -10.13
N SER A 100 -4.46 -12.90 -10.58
CA SER A 100 -4.44 -13.47 -11.93
C SER A 100 -5.59 -14.46 -12.13
N ASN A 101 -5.84 -15.32 -11.14
CA ASN A 101 -6.93 -16.29 -11.16
C ASN A 101 -8.30 -15.59 -11.17
N ALA A 102 -8.46 -14.53 -10.38
CA ALA A 102 -9.68 -13.72 -10.38
C ALA A 102 -9.93 -13.12 -11.77
N VAL A 103 -8.94 -12.49 -12.39
CA VAL A 103 -9.07 -11.90 -13.74
C VAL A 103 -9.31 -12.95 -14.82
N ASN A 104 -8.68 -14.12 -14.73
CA ASN A 104 -8.93 -15.24 -15.66
C ASN A 104 -10.37 -15.75 -15.63
N SER A 105 -11.06 -15.64 -14.50
CA SER A 105 -12.48 -16.02 -14.40
C SER A 105 -13.45 -14.97 -14.93
N LEU A 106 -12.97 -13.79 -15.31
CA LEU A 106 -13.76 -12.69 -15.86
C LEU A 106 -13.54 -12.55 -17.36
N GLU A 107 -14.49 -11.91 -18.05
CA GLU A 107 -14.36 -11.51 -19.45
C GLU A 107 -13.79 -10.08 -19.57
N GLY A 108 -13.29 -9.72 -20.76
CA GLY A 108 -12.81 -8.36 -21.06
C GLY A 108 -11.30 -8.24 -21.33
N VAL A 109 -10.88 -7.12 -21.90
CA VAL A 109 -9.47 -6.86 -22.25
C VAL A 109 -9.07 -5.53 -21.64
N GLY A 110 -7.83 -5.40 -21.22
CA GLY A 110 -7.31 -4.19 -20.58
C GLY A 110 -6.91 -4.43 -19.15
N VAL A 111 -7.13 -3.42 -18.31
CA VAL A 111 -6.62 -3.37 -16.94
C VAL A 111 -7.73 -3.71 -15.98
N PHE A 112 -7.38 -4.50 -14.97
CA PHE A 112 -8.20 -4.87 -13.85
C PHE A 112 -7.42 -4.53 -12.57
N ALA A 113 -8.10 -3.95 -11.59
CA ALA A 113 -7.57 -3.87 -10.23
C ALA A 113 -8.28 -4.89 -9.36
N VAL A 114 -7.49 -5.69 -8.67
CA VAL A 114 -7.97 -6.69 -7.74
C VAL A 114 -7.62 -6.23 -6.34
N GLU A 115 -8.63 -5.89 -5.55
CA GLU A 115 -8.46 -5.54 -4.14
C GLU A 115 -8.59 -6.78 -3.27
N LEU A 116 -7.69 -6.90 -2.30
CA LEU A 116 -7.50 -8.08 -1.49
C LEU A 116 -7.37 -7.68 -0.02
N PHE A 117 -7.88 -8.53 0.86
CA PHE A 117 -7.67 -8.44 2.29
C PHE A 117 -6.62 -9.46 2.74
N LEU A 118 -5.61 -8.98 3.46
CA LEU A 118 -4.62 -9.82 4.12
C LEU A 118 -5.08 -10.12 5.55
N THR A 119 -5.33 -11.40 5.85
CA THR A 119 -5.79 -11.81 7.18
C THR A 119 -4.65 -11.84 8.21
N GLU A 120 -5.00 -11.88 9.50
CA GLU A 120 -4.03 -12.18 10.56
C GLU A 120 -3.26 -13.48 10.23
N ASN A 121 -1.97 -13.50 10.59
CA ASN A 121 -0.98 -14.54 10.26
C ASN A 121 -0.54 -14.64 8.78
N GLY A 122 -1.06 -13.79 7.88
CA GLY A 122 -0.60 -13.73 6.48
C GLY A 122 -0.87 -15.01 5.66
N GLN A 123 -1.61 -15.96 6.23
CA GLN A 123 -1.88 -17.26 5.62
C GLN A 123 -2.93 -17.19 4.52
N PHE A 124 -3.87 -16.23 4.60
CA PHE A 124 -4.97 -16.12 3.65
C PHE A 124 -5.05 -14.72 3.03
N ILE A 125 -5.33 -14.73 1.74
CA ILE A 125 -5.63 -13.55 0.93
C ILE A 125 -7.08 -13.70 0.47
N LEU A 126 -7.94 -12.81 0.94
CA LEU A 126 -9.35 -12.80 0.55
C LEU A 126 -9.53 -11.80 -0.58
N LEU A 127 -10.24 -12.22 -1.63
CA LEU A 127 -10.69 -11.30 -2.67
C LEU A 127 -11.77 -10.37 -2.10
N ASN A 128 -11.55 -9.06 -2.15
CA ASN A 128 -12.54 -8.06 -1.77
C ASN A 128 -13.39 -7.65 -2.98
N GLU A 129 -12.76 -7.03 -3.98
CA GLU A 129 -13.42 -6.57 -5.19
C GLU A 129 -12.51 -6.60 -6.41
N VAL A 130 -13.14 -6.56 -7.59
CA VAL A 130 -12.43 -6.40 -8.88
C VAL A 130 -13.02 -5.23 -9.63
N ALA A 131 -12.18 -4.25 -9.98
CA ALA A 131 -12.53 -3.15 -10.85
C ALA A 131 -11.97 -3.40 -12.26
N PRO A 132 -12.80 -3.65 -13.29
CA PRO A 132 -12.36 -3.95 -14.67
C PRO A 132 -12.00 -2.68 -15.44
N ARG A 133 -11.13 -1.86 -14.84
CA ARG A 133 -10.65 -0.59 -15.38
C ARG A 133 -9.34 -0.19 -14.70
N PRO A 134 -8.60 0.80 -15.25
CA PRO A 134 -7.59 1.51 -14.49
C PRO A 134 -8.13 1.98 -13.13
N HIS A 135 -7.28 1.92 -12.11
CA HIS A 135 -7.67 2.09 -10.72
C HIS A 135 -6.73 3.02 -9.96
N ASN A 136 -7.26 3.69 -8.93
CA ASN A 136 -6.53 4.70 -8.15
C ASN A 136 -5.24 4.12 -7.55
N SER A 137 -5.32 2.91 -6.98
CA SER A 137 -4.16 2.21 -6.41
C SER A 137 -3.03 1.95 -7.42
N GLY A 138 -3.29 2.02 -8.73
CA GLY A 138 -2.27 1.88 -9.77
C GLY A 138 -1.68 3.18 -10.30
N HIS A 139 -2.07 4.37 -9.81
CA HIS A 139 -1.61 5.62 -10.43
C HIS A 139 -0.09 5.82 -10.26
N HIS A 140 0.51 5.27 -9.21
CA HIS A 140 1.97 5.30 -9.01
C HIS A 140 2.75 4.74 -10.22
N THR A 141 2.14 3.84 -11.00
CA THR A 141 2.78 3.17 -12.15
C THR A 141 3.21 4.14 -13.25
N ILE A 142 2.66 5.36 -13.29
CA ILE A 142 3.08 6.40 -14.24
C ILE A 142 4.56 6.76 -13.99
N GLU A 143 4.94 6.97 -12.74
CA GLU A 143 6.31 7.36 -12.36
C GLU A 143 7.18 6.16 -12.02
N SER A 144 6.60 5.12 -11.43
CA SER A 144 7.37 4.05 -10.81
C SER A 144 7.65 2.87 -11.73
N CYS A 145 6.88 2.67 -12.80
CA CYS A 145 7.00 1.50 -13.68
C CYS A 145 7.51 1.89 -15.08
N TYR A 146 8.03 0.91 -15.83
CA TYR A 146 8.42 1.10 -17.23
C TYR A 146 7.22 1.43 -18.11
N THR A 147 6.10 0.74 -17.92
CA THR A 147 4.83 0.98 -18.62
C THR A 147 3.71 1.21 -17.61
N SER A 148 3.05 2.37 -17.67
CA SER A 148 1.95 2.70 -16.75
C SER A 148 0.71 1.84 -16.99
N GLN A 149 -0.17 1.71 -15.99
CA GLN A 149 -1.44 0.99 -16.18
C GLN A 149 -2.26 1.56 -17.34
N TYR A 150 -2.19 2.87 -17.59
CA TYR A 150 -2.95 3.52 -18.67
C TYR A 150 -2.40 3.15 -20.04
N GLU A 151 -1.08 3.16 -20.19
CA GLU A 151 -0.43 2.76 -21.43
C GLU A 151 -0.68 1.27 -21.72
N ASN A 152 -0.54 0.41 -20.71
CA ASN A 152 -0.81 -1.02 -20.83
C ASN A 152 -2.30 -1.30 -21.11
N HIS A 153 -3.22 -0.51 -20.53
CA HIS A 153 -4.64 -0.58 -20.86
C HIS A 153 -4.89 -0.32 -22.34
N LEU A 154 -4.30 0.75 -22.89
CA LEU A 154 -4.42 1.08 -24.31
C LEU A 154 -3.80 -0.01 -25.19
N GLN A 155 -2.57 -0.44 -24.90
CA GLN A 155 -1.87 -1.50 -25.66
C GLN A 155 -2.72 -2.78 -25.70
N ALA A 156 -3.23 -3.22 -24.55
CA ALA A 156 -4.11 -4.37 -24.46
C ALA A 156 -5.37 -4.20 -25.31
N VAL A 157 -6.07 -3.05 -25.17
CA VAL A 157 -7.32 -2.78 -25.88
C VAL A 157 -7.10 -2.73 -27.40
N VAL A 158 -5.99 -2.17 -27.89
CA VAL A 158 -5.69 -2.11 -29.33
C VAL A 158 -5.01 -3.37 -29.88
N GLY A 159 -4.69 -4.35 -29.03
CA GLY A 159 -4.06 -5.61 -29.44
C GLY A 159 -2.56 -5.52 -29.71
N LEU A 160 -1.87 -4.57 -29.08
CA LEU A 160 -0.40 -4.49 -29.07
C LEU A 160 0.19 -5.36 -27.95
N PRO A 161 1.47 -5.77 -28.06
CA PRO A 161 2.16 -6.46 -26.97
C PRO A 161 2.12 -5.65 -25.67
N LEU A 162 1.93 -6.34 -24.55
CA LEU A 162 1.93 -5.70 -23.23
C LEU A 162 3.33 -5.16 -22.89
N GLY A 163 3.37 -3.94 -22.38
CA GLY A 163 4.59 -3.31 -21.89
C GLY A 163 4.98 -3.81 -20.50
N ASN A 164 6.24 -3.54 -20.13
CA ASN A 164 6.85 -4.05 -18.91
C ASN A 164 6.25 -3.38 -17.66
N PRO A 165 5.57 -4.13 -16.76
CA PRO A 165 4.95 -3.55 -15.57
C PRO A 165 5.93 -3.38 -14.40
N LEU A 166 7.19 -3.82 -14.54
CA LEU A 166 8.17 -3.77 -13.45
C LEU A 166 8.51 -2.35 -13.05
N LEU A 167 8.89 -2.20 -11.79
CA LEU A 167 9.38 -0.94 -11.27
C LEU A 167 10.68 -0.54 -11.99
N LYS A 168 10.75 0.71 -12.44
CA LYS A 168 11.98 1.36 -12.91
C LYS A 168 12.69 2.14 -11.80
N THR A 169 12.06 2.27 -10.62
CA THR A 169 12.59 2.93 -9.43
C THR A 169 12.67 1.95 -8.26
N PRO A 170 13.66 2.07 -7.36
CA PRO A 170 13.77 1.17 -6.20
C PRO A 170 12.57 1.21 -5.24
N ALA A 171 11.98 2.40 -5.06
CA ALA A 171 10.79 2.58 -4.24
C ALA A 171 9.86 3.64 -4.84
N ALA A 172 8.58 3.56 -4.47
CA ALA A 172 7.54 4.51 -4.84
C ALA A 172 6.44 4.56 -3.77
N VAL A 173 5.85 5.74 -3.56
CA VAL A 173 4.62 5.93 -2.79
C VAL A 173 3.72 6.89 -3.57
N MET A 174 2.43 6.58 -3.58
CA MET A 174 1.40 7.48 -4.08
C MET A 174 0.53 7.94 -2.92
N TYR A 175 0.28 9.24 -2.85
CA TYR A 175 -0.56 9.87 -1.86
C TYR A 175 -1.74 10.57 -2.55
N ASN A 176 -2.96 10.20 -2.16
CA ASN A 176 -4.16 10.87 -2.66
C ASN A 176 -4.34 12.22 -1.96
N ILE A 177 -4.63 13.26 -2.73
CA ILE A 177 -5.03 14.56 -2.20
C ILE A 177 -6.55 14.57 -2.13
N LEU A 178 -7.07 14.65 -0.91
CA LEU A 178 -8.50 14.78 -0.64
C LEU A 178 -8.85 16.22 -0.33
N GLY A 179 -10.07 16.64 -0.66
CA GLY A 179 -10.59 17.92 -0.24
C GLY A 179 -10.80 17.96 1.27
N GLU A 180 -10.02 18.78 1.97
CA GLU A 180 -10.18 19.00 3.42
C GLU A 180 -11.31 19.98 3.74
N GLU A 181 -11.51 20.97 2.87
CA GLU A 181 -12.52 22.02 2.99
C GLU A 181 -13.19 22.33 1.64
N GLU A 182 -14.30 23.06 1.71
CA GLU A 182 -15.05 23.48 0.51
C GLU A 182 -14.57 24.84 -0.01
N GLY A 183 -14.82 25.09 -1.30
CA GLY A 183 -14.54 26.37 -1.94
C GLY A 183 -13.06 26.79 -1.90
N GLU A 184 -12.83 28.11 -1.80
CA GLU A 184 -11.50 28.72 -1.88
C GLU A 184 -10.55 28.26 -0.77
N LEU A 185 -11.06 28.06 0.45
CA LEU A 185 -10.24 27.58 1.57
C LEU A 185 -9.69 26.18 1.28
N GLY A 186 -10.53 25.30 0.73
CA GLY A 186 -10.10 23.98 0.27
C GLY A 186 -8.99 24.04 -0.78
N PHE A 187 -9.11 24.96 -1.75
CA PHE A 187 -8.07 25.18 -2.76
C PHE A 187 -6.75 25.62 -2.15
N GLN A 188 -6.80 26.55 -1.18
CA GLN A 188 -5.60 27.04 -0.50
C GLN A 188 -4.87 25.93 0.28
N LEU A 189 -5.61 25.05 0.95
CA LEU A 189 -5.04 23.90 1.67
C LEU A 189 -4.38 22.92 0.70
N ALA A 190 -5.09 22.52 -0.36
CA ALA A 190 -4.53 21.64 -1.39
C ALA A 190 -3.29 22.26 -2.06
N HIS A 191 -3.32 23.56 -2.38
CA HIS A 191 -2.17 24.29 -2.95
C HIS A 191 -0.97 24.33 -2.01
N LYS A 192 -1.15 24.43 -0.69
CA LYS A 192 -0.02 24.37 0.25
C LYS A 192 0.68 23.01 0.18
N LEU A 193 -0.08 21.94 0.14
CA LEU A 193 0.44 20.58 0.01
C LEU A 193 1.17 20.40 -1.33
N ILE A 194 0.57 20.83 -2.44
CA ILE A 194 1.19 20.79 -3.78
C ILE A 194 2.49 21.61 -3.81
N LYS A 195 2.50 22.81 -3.24
CA LYS A 195 3.70 23.66 -3.17
C LYS A 195 4.84 22.96 -2.45
N ARG A 196 4.56 22.26 -1.34
CA ARG A 196 5.57 21.45 -0.63
C ARG A 196 6.01 20.25 -1.45
N ALA A 197 5.10 19.59 -2.15
CA ALA A 197 5.46 18.49 -3.05
C ALA A 197 6.45 18.94 -4.11
N LEU A 198 6.20 20.09 -4.73
CA LEU A 198 7.06 20.69 -5.77
C LEU A 198 8.47 21.08 -5.29
N THR A 199 8.76 21.12 -3.98
CA THR A 199 10.13 21.34 -3.48
C THR A 199 10.96 20.06 -3.47
N ILE A 200 10.33 18.89 -3.63
CA ILE A 200 11.01 17.61 -3.67
C ILE A 200 11.52 17.36 -5.10
N PRO A 201 12.67 16.71 -5.30
CA PRO A 201 13.08 16.29 -6.63
C PRO A 201 12.12 15.23 -7.21
N ARG A 202 11.54 15.52 -8.38
CA ARG A 202 10.69 14.61 -9.19
C ARG A 202 9.33 14.15 -8.60
N PRO A 203 8.53 14.99 -7.92
CA PRO A 203 7.12 14.68 -7.69
C PRO A 203 6.39 14.72 -9.04
N LEU A 204 5.54 13.72 -9.32
CA LEU A 204 4.46 13.97 -10.27
C LEU A 204 3.20 14.32 -9.49
N PHE A 205 2.58 15.42 -9.92
CA PHE A 205 1.27 15.83 -9.48
C PHE A 205 0.28 15.71 -10.65
N ILE A 206 -0.80 14.97 -10.47
CA ILE A 206 -1.90 14.91 -11.44
C ILE A 206 -3.22 15.30 -10.75
N GLY A 207 -3.78 16.41 -11.22
CA GLY A 207 -5.18 16.78 -11.07
C GLY A 207 -5.49 17.87 -10.02
N MET A 208 -6.31 18.85 -10.41
CA MET A 208 -7.20 19.59 -9.50
C MET A 208 -8.56 19.70 -10.19
N THR A 209 -9.64 19.33 -9.50
CA THR A 209 -11.00 19.67 -9.94
C THR A 209 -11.24 21.17 -9.78
N SER A 210 -12.07 21.74 -10.66
CA SER A 210 -12.47 23.16 -10.61
C SER A 210 -13.40 23.49 -9.43
N HIS A 211 -13.85 22.49 -8.68
CA HIS A 211 -14.69 22.65 -7.49
C HIS A 211 -14.18 21.79 -6.33
N MET A 212 -13.98 22.40 -5.17
CA MET A 212 -13.57 21.72 -3.92
C MET A 212 -14.80 21.29 -3.12
N ARG A 213 -14.85 20.01 -2.77
CA ARG A 213 -15.80 19.46 -1.79
C ARG A 213 -15.05 18.60 -0.78
N LYS A 214 -15.56 18.56 0.46
CA LYS A 214 -15.02 17.70 1.50
C LYS A 214 -15.00 16.24 1.06
N GLN A 215 -13.88 15.57 1.34
CA GLN A 215 -13.63 14.16 1.01
C GLN A 215 -13.62 13.81 -0.49
N GLN A 216 -13.66 14.81 -1.38
CA GLN A 216 -13.53 14.56 -2.81
C GLN A 216 -12.06 14.33 -3.19
N LYS A 217 -11.79 13.31 -4.00
CA LYS A 217 -10.46 13.08 -4.58
C LYS A 217 -10.13 14.21 -5.55
N MET A 218 -9.10 14.99 -5.22
CA MET A 218 -8.69 16.17 -5.98
C MET A 218 -7.62 15.85 -7.01
N GLY A 219 -6.73 14.92 -6.65
CA GLY A 219 -5.57 14.53 -7.42
C GLY A 219 -4.72 13.55 -6.60
N HIS A 220 -3.51 13.30 -7.07
CA HIS A 220 -2.53 12.49 -6.34
C HIS A 220 -1.13 13.02 -6.57
N ILE A 221 -0.25 12.69 -5.64
CA ILE A 221 1.20 12.88 -5.74
C ILE A 221 1.87 11.52 -5.76
N THR A 222 2.76 11.31 -6.72
CA THR A 222 3.66 10.15 -6.71
C THR A 222 5.06 10.62 -6.36
N ILE A 223 5.67 9.97 -5.38
CA ILE A 223 7.07 10.17 -4.97
C ILE A 223 7.81 8.88 -5.27
N VAL A 224 8.93 8.99 -5.99
CA VAL A 224 9.85 7.89 -6.24
C VAL A 224 11.21 8.21 -5.64
N GLY A 225 11.96 7.17 -5.26
CA GLY A 225 13.22 7.37 -4.57
C GLY A 225 14.06 6.09 -4.49
N PRO A 226 15.29 6.21 -3.99
CA PRO A 226 16.23 5.09 -3.88
C PRO A 226 15.87 4.11 -2.74
N SER A 227 15.05 4.55 -1.78
CA SER A 227 14.63 3.72 -0.64
C SER A 227 13.27 4.17 -0.08
N LEU A 228 12.56 3.27 0.61
CA LEU A 228 11.33 3.63 1.33
C LEU A 228 11.57 4.70 2.39
N GLY A 229 12.69 4.65 3.11
CA GLY A 229 13.02 5.65 4.13
C GLY A 229 13.18 7.05 3.54
N ASN A 230 13.82 7.18 2.38
CA ASN A 230 13.90 8.45 1.66
C ASN A 230 12.51 8.98 1.28
N ILE A 231 11.63 8.11 0.80
CA ILE A 231 10.27 8.48 0.40
C ILE A 231 9.43 8.85 1.62
N GLU A 232 9.54 8.14 2.74
CA GLU A 232 8.86 8.44 4.00
C GLU A 232 9.26 9.83 4.54
N SER A 233 10.56 10.17 4.50
CA SER A 233 11.04 11.51 4.86
C SER A 233 10.48 12.60 3.96
N ASN A 234 10.48 12.36 2.64
CA ASN A 234 9.91 13.28 1.65
C ASN A 234 8.40 13.45 1.84
N LEU A 235 7.67 12.37 2.10
CA LEU A 235 6.24 12.42 2.37
C LEU A 235 5.92 13.22 3.65
N ALA A 236 6.73 13.07 4.70
CA ALA A 236 6.59 13.84 5.93
C ALA A 236 6.78 15.35 5.70
N ILE A 237 7.68 15.76 4.80
CA ILE A 237 7.82 17.19 4.42
C ILE A 237 6.52 17.70 3.76
N ILE A 238 5.92 16.90 2.87
CA ILE A 238 4.71 17.28 2.14
C ILE A 238 3.52 17.40 3.09
N VAL A 239 3.25 16.33 3.85
CA VAL A 239 2.06 16.19 4.68
C VAL A 239 2.20 17.00 5.97
N ASP A 240 3.29 16.84 6.71
CA ASP A 240 3.47 17.48 8.02
C ASP A 240 4.04 18.90 7.93
N GLY A 241 4.63 19.28 6.79
CA GLY A 241 5.24 20.60 6.62
C GLY A 241 6.54 20.80 7.38
N LYS A 242 7.22 19.71 7.76
CA LYS A 242 8.55 19.75 8.39
C LYS A 242 9.54 20.43 7.43
N THR A 243 10.27 21.43 7.92
CA THR A 243 11.33 22.11 7.17
C THR A 243 12.54 21.19 7.00
N LEU A 244 13.29 21.38 5.90
CA LEU A 244 14.55 20.67 5.62
C LEU A 244 15.66 20.91 6.67
N ASP A 245 15.42 21.81 7.62
CA ASP A 245 16.27 22.04 8.80
C ASP A 245 15.84 21.16 9.96
N ASP A 246 15.91 19.86 9.74
CA ASP A 246 16.32 18.93 10.77
C ASP A 246 16.66 17.64 10.03
N LYS A 247 17.94 17.26 10.10
CA LYS A 247 18.31 15.85 10.10
C LYS A 247 17.62 15.23 11.32
N THR A 248 16.30 15.05 11.25
CA THR A 248 15.60 14.11 12.12
C THR A 248 16.30 12.81 11.80
N ALA A 249 17.15 12.39 12.75
CA ALA A 249 18.03 11.26 12.58
C ALA A 249 17.18 10.10 12.10
N VAL A 250 17.28 9.79 10.80
CA VAL A 250 16.49 8.72 10.22
C VAL A 250 16.94 7.48 10.98
N ALA A 251 16.03 6.89 11.75
CA ALA A 251 16.36 5.75 12.60
C ALA A 251 17.09 4.71 11.73
N PRO A 252 18.30 4.28 12.13
CA PRO A 252 19.13 3.46 11.26
C PRO A 252 18.39 2.18 10.93
N ARG A 253 18.19 1.89 9.63
CA ARG A 253 17.56 0.64 9.18
C ARG A 253 18.58 -0.51 9.13
N VAL A 254 19.87 -0.17 9.05
CA VAL A 254 20.98 -1.13 9.03
C VAL A 254 21.97 -0.82 10.15
N GLY A 255 22.27 -1.82 10.98
CA GLY A 255 23.36 -1.76 11.96
C GLY A 255 24.60 -2.46 11.41
N ILE A 256 25.65 -1.72 11.07
CA ILE A 256 26.96 -2.28 10.73
C ILE A 256 27.73 -2.54 12.03
N ILE A 257 27.85 -3.80 12.42
CA ILE A 257 28.60 -4.20 13.61
C ILE A 257 29.97 -4.75 13.22
N MET A 258 31.01 -4.22 13.87
CA MET A 258 32.38 -4.69 13.70
C MET A 258 33.00 -5.17 15.01
N GLY A 259 33.93 -6.12 14.92
CA GLY A 259 34.59 -6.70 16.09
C GLY A 259 35.73 -5.85 16.63
N SER A 260 36.31 -5.00 15.79
CA SER A 260 37.44 -4.10 16.08
C SER A 260 37.56 -3.00 15.03
N ASP A 261 38.33 -1.96 15.31
CA ASP A 261 38.69 -0.92 14.32
C ASP A 261 39.39 -1.48 13.08
N SER A 262 40.08 -2.62 13.22
CA SER A 262 40.77 -3.28 12.10
C SER A 262 39.82 -3.82 11.03
N ASP A 263 38.53 -3.94 11.34
CA ASP A 263 37.49 -4.34 10.38
C ASP A 263 36.92 -3.16 9.59
N LEU A 264 37.20 -1.92 10.02
CA LEU A 264 36.67 -0.70 9.41
C LEU A 264 36.98 -0.58 7.91
N PRO A 265 38.19 -0.89 7.40
CA PRO A 265 38.47 -0.81 5.97
C PRO A 265 37.59 -1.75 5.13
N VAL A 266 37.21 -2.91 5.67
CA VAL A 266 36.35 -3.89 4.99
C VAL A 266 34.89 -3.46 5.06
N MET A 267 34.44 -2.98 6.22
CA MET A 267 33.05 -2.56 6.43
C MET A 267 32.74 -1.19 5.82
N LYS A 268 33.76 -0.37 5.51
CA LYS A 268 33.59 0.93 4.86
C LYS A 268 32.89 0.79 3.50
N SER A 269 33.22 -0.24 2.72
CA SER A 269 32.55 -0.49 1.44
C SER A 269 31.06 -0.78 1.60
N ALA A 270 30.65 -1.44 2.69
CA ALA A 270 29.23 -1.64 3.00
C ALA A 270 28.54 -0.32 3.35
N ALA A 271 29.19 0.53 4.15
CA ALA A 271 28.68 1.87 4.46
C ALA A 271 28.55 2.74 3.20
N GLU A 272 29.57 2.77 2.33
CA GLU A 272 29.55 3.52 1.06
C GLU A 272 28.42 3.07 0.13
N ILE A 273 28.13 1.77 0.09
CA ILE A 273 26.98 1.23 -0.65
C ILE A 273 25.65 1.70 -0.04
N LEU A 274 25.52 1.67 1.28
CA LEU A 274 24.31 2.16 1.96
C LEU A 274 24.10 3.66 1.76
N GLU A 275 25.17 4.46 1.79
CA GLU A 275 25.14 5.89 1.44
C GLU A 275 24.68 6.09 -0.01
N MET A 276 25.23 5.34 -0.96
CA MET A 276 24.86 5.39 -2.38
C MET A 276 23.37 5.09 -2.60
N PHE A 277 22.80 4.16 -1.84
CA PHE A 277 21.37 3.81 -1.90
C PHE A 277 20.48 4.67 -0.99
N GLY A 278 21.05 5.64 -0.25
CA GLY A 278 20.30 6.46 0.70
C GLY A 278 19.59 5.62 1.77
N VAL A 279 20.24 4.55 2.23
CA VAL A 279 19.76 3.69 3.30
C VAL A 279 20.39 4.16 4.62
N PRO A 280 19.60 4.61 5.60
CA PRO A 280 20.09 5.03 6.91
C PRO A 280 20.76 3.86 7.64
N TYR A 281 21.97 4.08 8.14
CA TYR A 281 22.71 3.06 8.88
C TYR A 281 23.43 3.66 10.09
N GLU A 282 23.79 2.80 11.03
CA GLU A 282 24.74 3.13 12.09
C GLU A 282 25.93 2.16 12.04
N VAL A 283 27.07 2.61 12.57
CA VAL A 283 28.29 1.82 12.64
C VAL A 283 28.69 1.70 14.10
N ARG A 284 28.85 0.47 14.60
CA ARG A 284 29.27 0.23 15.98
C ARG A 284 30.33 -0.85 16.09
N ILE A 285 31.28 -0.62 16.99
CA ILE A 285 32.28 -1.61 17.37
C ILE A 285 31.74 -2.41 18.55
N VAL A 286 31.22 -3.61 18.26
CA VAL A 286 30.69 -4.52 19.27
C VAL A 286 31.26 -5.92 19.01
N SER A 287 32.14 -6.36 19.90
CA SER A 287 32.90 -7.58 19.69
C SER A 287 32.20 -8.77 20.32
N ALA A 288 31.79 -9.74 19.50
CA ALA A 288 31.23 -11.00 20.00
C ALA A 288 32.17 -11.78 20.94
N HIS A 289 33.48 -11.52 20.85
CA HIS A 289 34.49 -12.25 21.62
C HIS A 289 35.03 -11.45 22.80
N ARG A 290 35.09 -10.12 22.69
CA ARG A 290 35.61 -9.26 23.76
C ARG A 290 34.50 -8.66 24.63
N THR A 291 33.34 -8.36 24.04
CA THR A 291 32.19 -7.73 24.70
C THR A 291 30.87 -8.42 24.32
N PRO A 292 30.70 -9.72 24.61
CA PRO A 292 29.52 -10.50 24.22
C PRO A 292 28.20 -9.94 24.81
N GLU A 293 28.23 -9.46 26.04
CA GLU A 293 27.09 -8.80 26.73
C GLU A 293 26.60 -7.56 25.97
N LEU A 294 27.54 -6.77 25.44
CA LEU A 294 27.23 -5.57 24.65
C LEU A 294 26.62 -5.95 23.28
N MET A 295 27.10 -7.04 22.67
CA MET A 295 26.54 -7.55 21.41
C MET A 295 25.10 -8.05 21.59
N PHE A 296 24.86 -8.76 22.69
CA PHE A 296 23.54 -9.33 22.98
C PHE A 296 22.52 -8.24 23.34
N SER A 297 22.92 -7.26 24.16
CA SER A 297 22.08 -6.10 24.48
C SER A 297 21.78 -5.25 23.24
N TYR A 298 22.77 -5.07 22.36
CA TYR A 298 22.57 -4.42 21.06
C TYR A 298 21.54 -5.17 20.19
N ALA A 299 21.73 -6.47 19.98
CA ALA A 299 20.81 -7.29 19.18
C ALA A 299 19.36 -7.26 19.73
N LYS A 300 19.20 -7.29 21.07
CA LYS A 300 17.88 -7.19 21.72
C LYS A 300 17.21 -5.83 21.59
N SER A 301 18.00 -4.75 21.48
CA SER A 301 17.50 -3.38 21.37
C SER A 301 17.36 -2.93 19.92
N ALA A 302 17.96 -3.63 18.96
CA ALA A 302 18.00 -3.27 17.55
C ALA A 302 16.61 -3.02 16.93
N ASP A 303 15.62 -3.89 17.18
CA ASP A 303 14.25 -3.67 16.67
C ASP A 303 13.60 -2.41 17.29
N LYS A 304 13.84 -2.16 18.58
CA LYS A 304 13.35 -0.93 19.26
C LYS A 304 14.02 0.34 18.72
N LEU A 305 15.24 0.21 18.19
CA LEU A 305 15.98 1.29 17.54
C LEU A 305 15.62 1.46 16.05
N GLY A 306 14.70 0.66 15.52
CA GLY A 306 14.26 0.74 14.12
C GLY A 306 15.14 -0.03 13.13
N ILE A 307 16.12 -0.79 13.61
CA ILE A 307 17.06 -1.57 12.79
C ILE A 307 16.36 -2.82 12.27
N GLN A 308 16.49 -3.06 10.96
CA GLN A 308 15.87 -4.17 10.26
C GLN A 308 16.91 -5.22 9.82
N VAL A 309 18.16 -4.79 9.63
CA VAL A 309 19.27 -5.64 9.19
C VAL A 309 20.50 -5.34 10.04
N ILE A 310 21.18 -6.39 10.50
CA ILE A 310 22.50 -6.28 11.11
C ILE A 310 23.51 -6.89 10.14
N GLU A 311 24.48 -6.08 9.73
CA GLU A 311 25.57 -6.49 8.85
C GLU A 311 26.86 -6.63 9.69
N ARG A 312 27.48 -7.81 9.64
CA ARG A 312 28.77 -8.09 10.27
C ARG A 312 29.70 -8.73 9.25
N LYS A 313 31.01 -8.55 9.43
CA LYS A 313 32.04 -9.25 8.66
C LYS A 313 31.70 -10.76 8.58
N SER A 314 31.38 -11.21 7.37
CA SER A 314 31.02 -12.59 7.00
C SER A 314 29.62 -13.10 7.35
N VAL A 315 28.71 -12.28 7.92
CA VAL A 315 27.34 -12.71 8.25
C VAL A 315 26.35 -11.54 8.13
N THR A 316 25.31 -11.70 7.33
CA THR A 316 24.14 -10.81 7.28
C THR A 316 23.00 -11.43 8.07
N LEU A 317 22.47 -10.72 9.07
CA LEU A 317 21.33 -11.15 9.88
C LEU A 317 20.12 -10.25 9.58
N LYS A 318 19.03 -10.85 9.12
CA LYS A 318 17.73 -10.17 8.96
C LYS A 318 16.94 -10.30 10.27
N ILE A 319 16.55 -9.18 10.86
CA ILE A 319 15.70 -9.21 12.06
C ILE A 319 14.27 -9.50 11.61
N LEU A 320 13.83 -10.75 11.80
CA LEU A 320 12.45 -11.14 11.56
C LEU A 320 11.60 -10.68 12.75
N ARG A 321 10.59 -9.85 12.49
CA ARG A 321 9.61 -9.47 13.50
C ARG A 321 8.68 -10.66 13.74
N GLU A 322 8.92 -11.42 14.80
CA GLU A 322 7.86 -12.22 15.42
C GLU A 322 6.92 -11.22 16.11
N LYS A 323 5.74 -11.00 15.53
CA LYS A 323 4.68 -10.26 16.22
C LYS A 323 3.91 -11.26 17.09
N ALA A 324 3.94 -11.03 18.41
CA ALA A 324 2.96 -11.54 19.35
C ALA A 324 1.59 -10.89 19.11
#